data_AF-A0A3A0BZU8-F1
#
_entry.id   AF-A0A3A0BZU8-F1
#
_cell.length_a   1.000
_cell.length_b   1.000
_cell.length_c   1.000
_cell.angle_alpha   90.00
_cell.angle_beta   90.00
_cell.angle_gamma   90.00
#
_symmetry.space_group_name_H-M   'P 1'
#
loop_
_entity.id
_entity.type
_entity.pdbx_description
1 polymer ?
#
loop_
_entity_poly.entity_id
_entity_poly.type
_entity_poly.pdbx_seq_one_letter_code
_entity_poly.pdbx_strand_id
1 'polypeptide(L)'
;HAAARPLLEILRGSQDEAIRMELALALARLVGDERHFVQLARSVRDQPGTASAQALAAARRQLAKMQGRNLGADVDLLAIEDALAREQLDAGAQALGLWLSEAEWARYGAVGCEVLLQEAAWRMQRGGARRREYLLLALHTLAVGRED
;
A
#
# COMPACT_ATOMS: atom_id res chain seq x y z
N HIS A 1 8.77 14.60 1.11
CA HIS A 1 8.40 15.56 0.05
C HIS A 1 7.41 16.59 0.60
N ALA A 2 7.61 17.90 0.37
CA ALA A 2 6.66 18.94 0.83
C ALA A 2 5.25 18.78 0.24
N ALA A 3 5.12 18.18 -0.95
CA ALA A 3 3.84 18.02 -1.66
C ALA A 3 3.00 16.81 -1.23
N ALA A 4 3.60 15.77 -0.62
CA ALA A 4 2.85 14.56 -0.24
C ALA A 4 1.85 14.83 0.90
N ARG A 5 2.25 15.64 1.89
CA ARG A 5 1.41 15.97 3.05
C ARG A 5 0.13 16.73 2.66
N PRO A 6 0.19 17.83 1.89
CA PRO A 6 -1.02 18.52 1.42
C PRO A 6 -1.97 17.61 0.63
N LEU A 7 -1.44 16.75 -0.25
CA LEU A 7 -2.27 15.82 -1.02
C LEU A 7 -2.94 14.78 -0.13
N LEU A 8 -2.26 14.28 0.90
CA LEU A 8 -2.85 13.38 1.90
C LEU A 8 -3.94 14.07 2.73
N GLU A 9 -3.76 15.35 3.07
CA GLU A 9 -4.78 16.13 3.77
C GLU A 9 -6.06 16.29 2.93
N ILE A 10 -5.90 16.60 1.64
CA ILE A 10 -7.04 16.69 0.70
C ILE A 10 -7.68 15.30 0.52
N LEU A 11 -6.86 14.26 0.34
CA LEU A 11 -7.34 12.88 0.20
C LEU A 11 -8.17 12.45 1.41
N ARG A 12 -7.69 12.77 2.61
CA ARG A 12 -8.37 12.49 3.87
C ARG A 12 -9.76 13.11 3.92
N GLY A 13 -9.91 14.37 3.49
CA GLY A 13 -11.18 15.09 3.50
C GLY A 13 -12.13 14.74 2.36
N SER A 14 -11.65 14.17 1.26
CA SER A 14 -12.47 13.90 0.08
C SER A 14 -13.46 12.74 0.29
N GLN A 15 -14.73 12.98 -0.05
CA GLN A 15 -15.82 11.99 -0.01
C GLN A 15 -16.14 11.39 -1.38
N ASP A 16 -15.70 12.02 -2.47
CA ASP A 16 -15.91 11.54 -3.83
C ASP A 16 -14.85 10.50 -4.19
N GLU A 17 -15.30 9.32 -4.62
CA GLU A 17 -14.38 8.22 -4.92
C GLU A 17 -13.46 8.46 -6.12
N ALA A 18 -13.96 9.14 -7.16
CA ALA A 18 -13.15 9.46 -8.33
C ALA A 18 -12.04 10.44 -7.93
N ILE A 19 -12.38 11.49 -7.18
CA ILE A 19 -11.40 12.46 -6.66
C ILE A 19 -10.37 11.75 -5.77
N ARG A 20 -10.79 10.84 -4.88
CA ARG A 20 -9.86 10.08 -4.04
C ARG A 20 -8.87 9.27 -4.86
N MET A 21 -9.34 8.63 -5.93
CA MET A 21 -8.48 7.83 -6.81
C MET A 21 -7.50 8.71 -7.62
N GLU A 22 -7.94 9.88 -8.08
CA GLU A 22 -7.06 10.85 -8.75
C GLU A 22 -5.96 11.36 -7.81
N LEU A 23 -6.30 11.68 -6.56
CA LEU A 23 -5.35 12.08 -5.54
C LEU A 23 -4.37 10.95 -5.20
N ALA A 24 -4.86 9.71 -5.12
CA ALA A 24 -4.01 8.54 -4.92
C ALA A 24 -3.05 8.31 -6.09
N LEU A 25 -3.51 8.50 -7.33
CA LEU A 25 -2.65 8.48 -8.51
C LEU A 25 -1.59 9.59 -8.45
N ALA A 26 -1.96 10.81 -8.06
CA ALA A 26 -1.02 11.91 -7.90
C ALA A 26 0.05 11.59 -6.84
N LEU A 27 -0.33 10.97 -5.73
CA LEU A 27 0.60 10.50 -4.69
C LEU A 27 1.51 9.37 -5.19
N ALA A 28 0.96 8.41 -5.94
CA ALA A 28 1.74 7.34 -6.57
C ALA A 28 2.80 7.90 -7.53
N ARG A 29 2.49 8.96 -8.29
CA ARG A 29 3.47 9.64 -9.14
C ARG A 29 4.64 10.25 -8.37
N LEU A 30 4.42 10.66 -7.12
CA LEU A 30 5.51 11.13 -6.24
C LEU A 30 6.41 9.99 -5.76
N VAL A 31 5.87 8.77 -5.64
CA VAL A 31 6.63 7.56 -5.31
C VAL A 31 7.42 7.08 -6.52
N GLY A 32 6.80 7.08 -7.70
CA GLY A 32 7.38 6.62 -8.96
C GLY A 32 6.50 5.59 -9.66
N ASP A 33 6.88 5.21 -10.88
CA ASP A 33 6.20 4.19 -11.69
C ASP A 33 4.65 4.29 -11.70
N GLU A 34 4.13 5.39 -12.24
CA GLU A 34 2.71 5.62 -12.43
C GLU A 34 1.99 4.44 -13.12
N ARG A 35 2.68 3.78 -14.06
CA ARG A 35 2.12 2.65 -14.82
C ARG A 35 1.82 1.48 -13.90
N HIS A 36 2.70 1.18 -12.94
CA HIS A 36 2.45 0.16 -11.93
C HIS A 36 1.18 0.47 -11.13
N PHE A 37 1.01 1.72 -10.66
CA PHE A 37 -0.19 2.08 -9.90
C PHE A 37 -1.47 1.92 -10.72
N VAL A 38 -1.48 2.38 -11.98
CA VAL A 38 -2.66 2.25 -12.86
C VAL A 38 -3.00 0.77 -13.13
N GLN A 39 -1.99 -0.07 -13.35
CA GLN A 39 -2.21 -1.51 -13.52
C GLN A 39 -2.79 -2.16 -12.26
N LEU A 40 -2.19 -1.88 -11.10
CA LEU A 40 -2.66 -2.36 -9.82
C LEU A 40 -4.11 -1.93 -9.55
N ALA A 41 -4.44 -0.66 -9.78
CA ALA A 41 -5.78 -0.12 -9.56
C ALA A 41 -6.84 -0.77 -10.46
N ARG A 42 -6.48 -1.12 -11.70
CA ARG A 42 -7.35 -1.88 -12.61
C ARG A 42 -7.54 -3.30 -12.13
N SER A 43 -6.46 -4.01 -11.80
CA SER A 43 -6.54 -5.39 -11.31
C SER A 43 -7.34 -5.51 -10.01
N VAL A 44 -7.15 -4.60 -9.05
CA VAL A 44 -7.91 -4.57 -7.79
C VAL A 44 -9.37 -4.16 -8.01
N ARG A 45 -9.70 -3.42 -9.07
CA ARG A 45 -11.09 -3.14 -9.42
C ARG A 45 -11.81 -4.41 -9.90
N ASP A 46 -11.13 -5.23 -10.68
CA ASP A 46 -11.72 -6.42 -11.28
C ASP A 46 -11.70 -7.62 -10.32
N GLN A 47 -10.62 -7.78 -9.54
CA GLN A 47 -10.40 -8.88 -8.61
C GLN A 47 -9.75 -8.37 -7.32
N PRO A 48 -10.51 -7.73 -6.41
CA PRO A 48 -9.96 -7.02 -5.26
C PRO A 48 -9.05 -7.87 -4.37
N GLY A 49 -9.50 -9.04 -3.92
CA GLY A 49 -8.75 -9.88 -2.99
C GLY A 49 -7.55 -10.52 -3.66
N THR A 50 -7.80 -11.24 -4.75
CA THR A 50 -6.74 -11.94 -5.51
C THR A 50 -5.64 -10.98 -5.99
N ALA A 51 -5.99 -9.83 -6.58
CA ALA A 51 -5.00 -8.88 -7.07
C ALA A 51 -4.20 -8.24 -5.92
N SER A 52 -4.85 -7.92 -4.79
CA SER A 52 -4.17 -7.37 -3.62
C SER A 52 -3.20 -8.38 -3.01
N ALA A 53 -3.59 -9.66 -2.91
CA ALA A 53 -2.73 -10.74 -2.42
C ALA A 53 -1.51 -10.94 -3.33
N GLN A 54 -1.70 -10.94 -4.65
CA GLN A 54 -0.59 -11.06 -5.61
C GLN A 54 0.37 -9.87 -5.53
N ALA A 55 -0.16 -8.66 -5.41
CA ALA A 55 0.65 -7.45 -5.26
C ALA A 55 1.48 -7.49 -3.96
N LEU A 56 0.87 -7.91 -2.84
CA LEU A 56 1.57 -8.06 -1.57
C LEU A 56 2.66 -9.13 -1.65
N ALA A 57 2.37 -10.29 -2.26
CA ALA A 57 3.34 -11.35 -2.49
C ALA A 57 4.53 -10.89 -3.33
N ALA A 58 4.27 -10.08 -4.37
CA ALA A 58 5.33 -9.49 -5.18
C ALA A 58 6.18 -8.51 -4.34
N ALA A 59 5.54 -7.60 -3.59
CA ALA A 59 6.22 -6.64 -2.74
C ALA A 59 7.07 -7.32 -1.66
N ARG A 60 6.54 -8.32 -0.97
CA ARG A 60 7.28 -9.12 0.04
C ARG A 60 8.54 -9.76 -0.53
N ARG A 61 8.46 -10.35 -1.72
CA ARG A 61 9.65 -10.92 -2.40
C ARG A 61 10.71 -9.86 -2.70
N GLN A 62 10.31 -8.63 -3.02
CA GLN A 62 11.25 -7.52 -3.25
C GLN A 62 11.86 -7.03 -1.93
N LEU A 63 11.04 -6.84 -0.90
CA LEU A 63 11.50 -6.44 0.44
C LEU A 63 12.51 -7.44 1.02
N ALA A 64 12.27 -8.75 0.84
CA ALA A 64 13.18 -9.80 1.29
C ALA A 64 14.57 -9.66 0.65
N LYS A 65 14.61 -9.36 -0.66
CA LYS A 65 15.87 -9.16 -1.39
C LYS A 65 16.63 -7.93 -0.88
N MET A 66 15.92 -6.84 -0.57
CA MET A 66 16.53 -5.57 -0.14
C MET A 66 17.09 -5.65 1.28
N GLN A 67 16.34 -6.20 2.22
CA GLN A 67 16.75 -6.17 3.63
C GLN A 67 17.78 -7.24 3.99
N GLY A 68 18.15 -8.12 3.05
CA GLY A 68 18.93 -9.33 3.35
C GLY A 68 18.24 -10.23 4.38
N ARG A 69 16.95 -9.99 4.65
CA ARG A 69 16.09 -10.72 5.58
C ARG A 69 15.22 -11.67 4.79
N ASN A 70 15.03 -12.87 5.31
CA ASN A 70 14.07 -13.79 4.71
C ASN A 70 12.63 -13.43 5.10
N LEU A 71 12.12 -12.30 4.58
CA LEU A 71 10.69 -11.98 4.66
C LEU A 71 9.83 -12.97 3.84
N GLY A 72 10.46 -13.87 3.07
CA GLY A 72 9.83 -15.00 2.42
C GLY A 72 9.08 -15.92 3.40
N ALA A 73 9.51 -15.94 4.67
CA ALA A 73 8.93 -16.71 5.76
C ALA A 73 8.26 -15.84 6.84
N ASP A 74 8.00 -14.55 6.56
CA ASP A 74 7.23 -13.70 7.48
C ASP A 74 5.79 -14.24 7.57
N VAL A 75 5.50 -14.92 8.68
CA VAL A 75 4.23 -15.62 8.92
C VAL A 75 3.07 -14.63 8.90
N ASP A 76 3.28 -13.41 9.37
CA ASP A 76 2.23 -12.39 9.44
C ASP A 76 1.87 -11.92 8.03
N LEU A 77 2.87 -11.63 7.17
CA LEU A 77 2.59 -11.27 5.77
C LEU A 77 1.93 -12.41 4.98
N LEU A 78 2.32 -13.67 5.22
CA LEU A 78 1.67 -14.82 4.58
C LEU A 78 0.20 -14.96 5.00
N ALA A 79 -0.10 -14.72 6.28
CA ALA A 79 -1.49 -14.72 6.76
C ALA A 79 -2.30 -13.57 6.17
N ILE A 80 -1.70 -12.38 6.02
CA ILE A 80 -2.31 -11.22 5.35
C ILE A 80 -2.61 -11.54 3.88
N GLU A 81 -1.65 -12.13 3.15
CA GLU A 81 -1.84 -12.58 1.76
C GLU A 81 -3.00 -13.57 1.62
N ASP A 82 -3.08 -14.55 2.50
CA ASP A 82 -4.15 -15.56 2.51
C ASP A 82 -5.53 -14.94 2.82
N ALA A 83 -5.60 -14.01 3.78
CA ALA A 83 -6.83 -13.27 4.07
C ALA A 83 -7.30 -12.46 2.85
N LEU A 84 -6.39 -11.74 2.19
CA LEU A 84 -6.69 -11.01 0.95
C LEU A 84 -7.17 -11.97 -0.16
N ALA A 85 -6.48 -13.09 -0.36
CA ALA A 85 -6.83 -14.08 -1.39
C ALA A 85 -8.21 -14.72 -1.17
N ARG A 86 -8.68 -14.78 0.08
CA ARG A 86 -10.02 -15.27 0.46
C ARG A 86 -11.09 -14.18 0.46
N GLU A 87 -10.84 -13.05 -0.20
CA GLU A 87 -11.73 -11.88 -0.27
C GLU A 87 -12.07 -11.28 1.11
N GLN A 88 -11.25 -11.55 2.14
CA GLN A 88 -11.39 -10.96 3.47
C GLN A 88 -10.70 -9.58 3.50
N LEU A 89 -11.10 -8.70 2.59
CA LEU A 89 -10.41 -7.43 2.30
C LEU A 89 -10.26 -6.54 3.53
N ASP A 90 -11.31 -6.39 4.33
CA ASP A 90 -11.26 -5.54 5.53
C ASP A 90 -10.26 -6.08 6.56
N ALA A 91 -10.28 -7.39 6.82
CA ALA A 91 -9.37 -8.04 7.75
C ALA A 91 -7.92 -8.00 7.23
N GLY A 92 -7.71 -8.34 5.95
CA GLY A 92 -6.40 -8.28 5.31
C GLY A 92 -5.82 -6.87 5.29
N ALA A 93 -6.63 -5.85 4.98
CA ALA A 93 -6.20 -4.45 5.03
C ALA A 93 -5.87 -4.01 6.47
N GLN A 94 -6.69 -4.35 7.47
CA GLN A 94 -6.40 -4.03 8.87
C GLN A 94 -5.09 -4.66 9.34
N ALA A 95 -4.90 -5.95 9.06
CA ALA A 95 -3.69 -6.67 9.43
C ALA A 95 -2.45 -6.12 8.69
N LEU A 96 -2.57 -5.81 7.40
CA LEU A 96 -1.51 -5.11 6.66
C LEU A 96 -1.20 -3.74 7.28
N GLY A 97 -2.23 -2.98 7.66
CA GLY A 97 -2.07 -1.70 8.32
C GLY A 97 -1.33 -1.82 9.65
N LEU A 98 -1.61 -2.86 10.44
CA LEU A 98 -0.88 -3.13 11.69
C LEU A 98 0.59 -3.46 11.41
N TRP A 99 0.85 -4.41 10.52
CA TRP A 99 2.21 -4.80 10.11
C TRP A 99 3.01 -3.58 9.60
N LEU A 100 2.37 -2.71 8.81
CA LEU A 100 2.98 -1.47 8.35
C LEU A 100 3.31 -0.49 9.48
N SER A 101 2.52 -0.43 10.55
CA SER A 101 2.79 0.50 11.66
C SER A 101 3.92 0.07 12.59
N GLU A 102 4.25 -1.22 12.58
CA GLU A 102 5.32 -1.79 13.42
C GLU A 102 6.68 -1.77 12.72
N ALA A 103 6.69 -1.61 11.40
CA ALA A 103 7.90 -1.60 10.60
C ALA A 103 8.65 -0.26 10.62
N GLU A 104 9.99 -0.33 10.60
CA GLU A 104 10.88 0.83 10.53
C GLU A 104 11.12 1.26 9.07
N TRP A 105 10.39 2.28 8.61
CA TRP A 105 10.47 2.79 7.23
C TRP A 105 11.54 3.87 7.00
N ALA A 106 12.30 4.25 8.03
CA ALA A 106 13.27 5.35 7.96
C ALA A 106 14.36 5.15 6.88
N ARG A 107 14.60 3.90 6.46
CA ARG A 107 15.54 3.53 5.39
C ARG A 107 14.85 3.00 4.13
N TYR A 108 13.52 3.06 4.10
CA TYR A 108 12.74 2.52 3.01
C TYR A 108 12.43 3.62 2.00
N GLY A 109 13.26 3.66 0.96
CA GLY A 109 12.86 4.25 -0.29
C GLY A 109 13.02 5.76 -0.43
N ALA A 110 12.52 6.28 -1.55
CA ALA A 110 12.58 7.69 -1.90
C ALA A 110 11.82 8.57 -0.89
N VAL A 111 12.25 9.84 -0.81
CA VAL A 111 11.76 10.84 0.16
C VAL A 111 10.23 11.01 0.12
N GLY A 112 9.51 10.38 1.07
CA GLY A 112 8.05 10.53 1.24
C GLY A 112 7.29 9.21 1.33
N CYS A 113 7.92 8.08 1.02
CA CYS A 113 7.32 6.74 1.15
C CYS A 113 6.88 6.44 2.58
N GLU A 114 7.71 6.78 3.58
CA GLU A 114 7.38 6.61 5.00
C GLU A 114 6.04 7.28 5.36
N VAL A 115 5.84 8.54 4.97
CA VAL A 115 4.63 9.30 5.30
C VAL A 115 3.39 8.67 4.64
N LEU A 116 3.54 8.13 3.42
CA LEU A 116 2.46 7.43 2.72
C LEU A 116 2.11 6.11 3.41
N LEU A 117 3.12 5.30 3.75
CA LEU A 117 2.95 4.03 4.44
C LEU A 117 2.31 4.24 5.81
N GLN A 118 2.73 5.27 6.57
CA GLN A 118 2.14 5.62 7.86
C GLN A 118 0.67 6.06 7.74
N GLU A 119 0.31 6.93 6.79
CA GLU A 119 -1.10 7.31 6.60
C GLU A 119 -1.93 6.11 6.16
N ALA A 120 -1.44 5.32 5.21
CA ALA A 120 -2.15 4.13 4.74
C ALA A 120 -2.35 3.11 5.87
N ALA A 121 -1.32 2.86 6.69
CA ALA A 121 -1.39 2.01 7.86
C ALA A 121 -2.50 2.45 8.81
N TRP A 122 -2.47 3.72 9.24
CA TRP A 122 -3.46 4.29 10.16
C TRP A 122 -4.89 4.18 9.61
N ARG A 123 -5.07 4.41 8.31
CA ARG A 123 -6.38 4.35 7.65
C ARG A 123 -6.92 2.94 7.56
N MET A 124 -6.09 1.99 7.15
CA MET A 124 -6.52 0.60 6.99
C MET A 124 -6.82 -0.07 8.34
N GLN A 125 -6.05 0.22 9.39
CA GLN A 125 -6.34 -0.28 10.74
C GLN A 125 -7.74 0.14 11.24
N ARG A 126 -8.17 1.37 10.94
CA ARG A 126 -9.45 1.91 11.41
C ARG A 126 -10.62 1.59 10.49
N GLY A 127 -10.36 1.47 9.19
CA GLY A 127 -11.39 1.46 8.15
C GLY A 127 -11.41 0.21 7.29
N GLY A 128 -10.48 -0.73 7.47
CA GLY A 128 -10.29 -1.86 6.56
C GLY A 128 -10.04 -1.41 5.12
N ALA A 129 -10.71 -2.07 4.18
CA ALA A 129 -10.61 -1.81 2.74
C ALA A 129 -11.67 -0.83 2.23
N ARG A 130 -12.52 -0.24 3.10
CA ARG A 130 -13.56 0.73 2.71
C ARG A 130 -13.04 1.90 1.89
N ARG A 131 -11.80 2.32 2.18
CA ARG A 131 -11.07 3.36 1.43
C ARG A 131 -9.91 2.72 0.68
N ARG A 132 -10.25 1.99 -0.39
CA ARG A 132 -9.35 1.15 -1.20
C ARG A 132 -8.10 1.85 -1.70
N GLU A 133 -8.15 3.17 -1.87
CA GLU A 133 -7.00 3.97 -2.27
C GLU A 133 -5.81 3.87 -1.31
N TYR A 134 -6.05 3.67 -0.01
CA TYR A 134 -4.96 3.49 0.96
C TYR A 134 -4.30 2.13 0.84
N LEU A 135 -5.09 1.08 0.54
CA LEU A 135 -4.54 -0.25 0.24
C LEU A 135 -3.70 -0.21 -1.04
N LEU A 136 -4.21 0.44 -2.10
CA LEU A 136 -3.48 0.64 -3.35
C LEU A 136 -2.18 1.43 -3.15
N LEU A 137 -2.23 2.53 -2.39
CA LEU A 137 -1.05 3.33 -2.06
C LEU A 137 -0.03 2.53 -1.27
N ALA A 138 -0.44 1.75 -0.28
CA ALA A 138 0.45 0.89 0.48
C ALA A 138 1.15 -0.14 -0.42
N LEU A 139 0.37 -0.93 -1.17
CA LEU A 139 0.89 -1.98 -2.04
C LEU A 139 1.82 -1.43 -3.12
N HIS A 140 1.46 -0.30 -3.74
CA HIS A 140 2.30 0.37 -4.72
C HIS A 140 3.59 0.89 -4.09
N THR A 141 3.50 1.57 -2.94
CA THR A 141 4.68 2.12 -2.25
C THR A 141 5.64 1.02 -1.84
N LEU A 142 5.14 -0.13 -1.36
CA LEU A 142 5.96 -1.30 -1.04
C LEU A 142 6.60 -1.98 -2.27
N ALA A 143 6.00 -1.82 -3.45
CA ALA A 143 6.48 -2.44 -4.68
C ALA A 143 7.57 -1.60 -5.36
N VAL A 144 7.40 -0.28 -5.42
CA VAL A 144 8.23 0.60 -6.24
C VAL A 144 8.92 1.72 -5.48
N GLY A 145 8.58 1.97 -4.22
CA GLY A 145 9.06 3.14 -3.48
C GLY A 145 10.54 3.14 -3.12
N ARG A 146 11.33 2.15 -3.53
CA ARG A 146 12.76 2.02 -3.23
C ARG A 146 13.60 3.16 -3.82
N GLU A 147 14.71 3.50 -3.14
CA GLU A 147 15.83 4.25 -3.73
C GLU A 147 16.64 3.24 -4.55
N ASP A 148 16.98 3.60 -5.79
CA ASP A 148 17.97 2.88 -6.59
C ASP A 148 19.39 3.05 -6.01
#